data_AF-A0A358PEZ8-F1
#
_entry.id   AF-A0A358PEZ8-F1
#
_cell.length_a   1.000
_cell.length_b   1.000
_cell.length_c   1.000
_cell.angle_alpha   90.00
_cell.angle_beta   90.00
_cell.angle_gamma   90.00
#
_symmetry.space_group_name_H-M   'P 1'
#
loop_
_entity.id
_entity.type
_entity.pdbx_description
1 polymer ?
#
loop_
_entity_poly.entity_id
_entity_poly.type
_entity_poly.pdbx_seq_one_letter_code
_entity_poly.pdbx_strand_id
1 'polypeptide(L)'
;MLAKKLCELCGGAPGIGSVVEFFDEYQQNKPLTTREIQLLPAMLRRAELETLYGIVCTAGDGPLGTGRAAALQNVLAALSRIDDADFSECIQNLNITRRRLADAADFSASDESTQQLYLKAAAEISERTSASEQTVVRKAFELSKGRTGRRALVGCSLLAEGKPELIRALRAEKKRLKGLKNDHGANSPSDSGKRTDVQKHKYVKLSNSAKCALLTVFEALLAAALLVPAAAAAGRLGSAFFPANTRVSAWFTVLTVIFGLMPALSAAFAIEARLMPVFKKPRPLPRLSLRGGIGEENRTLVAVPVLITSEKSVRQAAETLEAHYLAAQDFAAANCGAEFAILADFPDSAEKTKQGEAELIELAKKLT
;
A
#
# COMPACT_ATOMS: atom_id res chain seq x y z
N MET A 1 -2.59 -10.12 -28.68
CA MET A 1 -1.79 -11.03 -29.54
C MET A 1 -1.32 -12.30 -28.81
N LEU A 2 -0.62 -12.21 -27.67
CA LEU A 2 -0.14 -13.40 -26.94
C LEU A 2 -1.26 -14.32 -26.44
N ALA A 3 -2.24 -13.78 -25.71
CA ALA A 3 -3.40 -14.54 -25.24
C ALA A 3 -4.17 -15.19 -26.40
N LYS A 4 -4.31 -14.47 -27.53
CA LYS A 4 -4.96 -15.01 -28.73
C LYS A 4 -4.22 -16.21 -29.32
N LYS A 5 -2.88 -16.14 -29.44
CA LYS A 5 -2.07 -17.28 -29.89
C LYS A 5 -2.20 -18.47 -28.94
N LEU A 6 -2.27 -18.24 -27.63
CA LEU A 6 -2.48 -19.32 -26.65
C LEU A 6 -3.84 -20.00 -26.83
N CYS A 7 -4.91 -19.21 -26.96
CA CYS A 7 -6.26 -19.74 -27.20
C CYS A 7 -6.35 -20.49 -28.55
N GLU A 8 -5.68 -20.00 -29.60
CA GLU A 8 -5.59 -20.66 -30.91
C GLU A 8 -4.84 -22.01 -30.82
N LEU A 9 -3.71 -22.06 -30.09
CA LEU A 9 -2.93 -23.28 -29.89
C LEU A 9 -3.67 -24.33 -29.05
N CYS A 10 -4.49 -23.90 -28.09
CA CYS A 10 -5.25 -24.80 -27.23
C CYS A 10 -6.59 -25.25 -27.84
N GLY A 11 -6.99 -24.69 -29.00
CA GLY A 11 -8.28 -25.00 -29.64
C GLY A 11 -9.51 -24.68 -28.78
N GLY A 12 -9.36 -23.76 -27.81
CA GLY A 12 -10.35 -23.47 -26.77
C GLY A 12 -9.70 -22.98 -25.47
N ALA A 13 -10.44 -23.03 -24.35
CA ALA A 13 -9.98 -22.55 -23.05
C ALA A 13 -8.67 -23.24 -22.62
N PRO A 14 -7.55 -22.51 -22.49
CA PRO A 14 -6.33 -23.10 -21.97
C PRO A 14 -6.52 -23.46 -20.49
N GLY A 15 -6.19 -24.69 -20.12
CA GLY A 15 -6.09 -25.07 -18.71
C GLY A 15 -4.98 -24.29 -18.02
N ILE A 16 -5.09 -24.05 -16.71
CA ILE A 16 -4.10 -23.25 -15.95
C ILE A 16 -2.67 -23.76 -16.17
N GLY A 17 -2.47 -25.07 -16.26
CA GLY A 17 -1.16 -25.67 -16.55
C GLY A 17 -0.56 -25.26 -17.89
N SER A 18 -1.34 -25.29 -18.98
CA SER A 18 -0.85 -24.89 -20.31
C SER A 18 -0.60 -23.39 -20.41
N VAL A 19 -1.37 -22.58 -19.66
CA VAL A 19 -1.08 -21.15 -19.50
C VAL A 19 0.29 -20.96 -18.86
N VAL A 20 0.59 -21.65 -17.77
CA VAL A 20 1.88 -21.51 -17.07
C VAL A 20 3.04 -21.88 -17.98
N GLU A 21 2.98 -23.04 -18.64
CA GLU A 21 4.04 -23.54 -19.52
C GLU A 21 4.34 -22.57 -20.66
N PHE A 22 3.31 -22.13 -21.39
CA PHE A 22 3.46 -21.18 -22.49
C PHE A 22 4.06 -19.85 -22.04
N PHE A 23 3.57 -19.31 -20.93
CA PHE A 23 4.05 -18.03 -20.44
C PHE A 23 5.44 -18.11 -19.80
N ASP A 24 5.85 -19.25 -19.24
CA ASP A 24 7.22 -19.43 -18.74
C ASP A 24 8.21 -19.53 -19.91
N GLU A 25 7.89 -20.26 -20.98
CA GLU A 25 8.70 -20.31 -22.20
C GLU A 25 8.82 -18.95 -22.89
N TYR A 26 7.70 -18.24 -23.04
CA TYR A 26 7.70 -16.89 -23.62
C TYR A 26 8.59 -15.92 -22.82
N GLN A 27 8.54 -16.02 -21.50
CA GLN A 27 9.26 -15.13 -20.60
C GLN A 27 10.77 -15.36 -20.58
N GLN A 28 11.28 -16.48 -21.10
CA GLN A 28 12.72 -16.69 -21.30
C GLN A 28 13.32 -15.67 -22.26
N ASN A 29 12.54 -15.26 -23.28
CA ASN A 29 12.98 -14.29 -24.28
C ASN A 29 12.60 -12.86 -23.91
N LYS A 30 11.38 -12.66 -23.39
CA LYS A 30 10.87 -11.33 -23.04
C LYS A 30 10.11 -11.37 -21.71
N PRO A 31 10.74 -10.97 -20.60
CA PRO A 31 10.10 -11.05 -19.29
C PRO A 31 8.91 -10.10 -19.21
N LEU A 32 7.79 -10.62 -18.71
CA LEU A 32 6.58 -9.85 -18.47
C LEU A 32 6.70 -9.09 -17.14
N THR A 33 6.10 -7.91 -17.10
CA THR A 33 6.05 -7.09 -15.89
C THR A 33 4.99 -7.58 -14.93
N THR A 34 5.14 -7.27 -13.64
CA THR A 34 4.14 -7.63 -12.62
C THR A 34 2.73 -7.18 -13.01
N ARG A 35 2.59 -6.01 -13.62
CA ARG A 35 1.30 -5.49 -14.09
C ARG A 35 0.73 -6.29 -15.27
N GLU A 36 1.56 -6.70 -16.21
CA GLU A 36 1.12 -7.51 -17.36
C GLU A 36 0.64 -8.89 -16.90
N ILE A 37 1.34 -9.50 -15.93
CA ILE A 37 0.94 -10.80 -15.36
C ILE A 37 -0.36 -10.68 -14.55
N GLN A 38 -0.56 -9.58 -13.80
CA GLN A 38 -1.82 -9.34 -13.09
C GLN A 38 -3.02 -9.14 -14.02
N LEU A 39 -2.79 -8.70 -15.26
CA LEU A 39 -3.84 -8.52 -16.27
C LEU A 39 -4.14 -9.81 -17.05
N LEU A 40 -3.44 -10.91 -16.77
CA LEU A 40 -3.55 -12.17 -17.49
C LEU A 40 -5.01 -12.69 -17.60
N PRO A 41 -5.82 -12.75 -16.52
CA PRO A 41 -7.21 -13.21 -16.63
C PRO A 41 -8.05 -12.32 -17.56
N ALA A 42 -7.88 -11.00 -17.44
CA ALA A 42 -8.56 -10.03 -18.29
C ALA A 42 -8.12 -10.13 -19.77
N MET A 43 -6.84 -10.41 -20.01
CA MET A 43 -6.29 -10.61 -21.35
C MET A 43 -6.82 -11.89 -22.01
N LEU A 44 -6.93 -12.98 -21.26
CA LEU A 44 -7.53 -14.24 -21.74
C LEU A 44 -9.01 -14.05 -22.03
N ARG A 45 -9.75 -13.42 -21.12
CA ARG A 45 -11.18 -13.11 -21.31
C ARG A 45 -11.41 -12.25 -22.54
N ARG A 46 -10.58 -11.22 -22.75
CA ARG A 46 -10.65 -10.37 -23.94
C ARG A 46 -10.36 -11.17 -25.22
N ALA A 47 -9.39 -12.08 -25.21
CA ALA A 47 -9.08 -12.90 -26.37
C ALA A 47 -10.26 -13.80 -26.76
N GLU A 48 -10.91 -14.43 -25.78
CA GLU A 48 -12.11 -15.24 -26.01
C GLU A 48 -13.31 -14.40 -26.49
N LEU A 49 -13.48 -13.19 -25.95
CA LEU A 49 -14.52 -12.26 -26.42
C LEU A 49 -14.28 -11.79 -27.87
N GLU A 50 -13.03 -11.59 -28.28
CA GLU A 50 -12.69 -11.28 -29.67
C GLU A 50 -13.01 -12.48 -30.59
N THR A 51 -12.77 -13.71 -30.14
CA THR A 51 -13.18 -14.94 -30.86
C THR A 51 -14.70 -15.04 -30.97
N LEU A 52 -15.43 -14.78 -29.88
CA LEU A 52 -16.89 -14.76 -29.85
C LEU A 52 -17.44 -13.73 -30.84
N TYR A 53 -16.91 -12.50 -30.80
CA TYR A 53 -17.29 -11.44 -31.72
C TYR A 53 -17.08 -11.86 -33.19
N GLY A 54 -15.95 -12.49 -33.51
CA GLY A 54 -15.69 -13.03 -34.85
C GLY A 54 -16.71 -14.08 -35.30
N ILE A 55 -17.12 -14.98 -34.41
CA ILE A 55 -18.15 -16.00 -34.71
C ILE A 55 -19.51 -15.34 -34.95
N VAL A 56 -19.91 -14.36 -34.11
CA VAL A 56 -21.20 -13.67 -34.24
C VAL A 56 -21.24 -12.79 -35.49
N CYS A 57 -20.18 -12.03 -35.80
CA CYS A 57 -20.15 -11.17 -36.98
C CYS A 57 -20.10 -11.93 -38.31
N THR A 58 -19.69 -13.21 -38.29
CA THR A 58 -19.71 -14.08 -39.47
C THR A 58 -21.00 -14.90 -39.59
N ALA A 59 -21.90 -14.79 -38.61
CA ALA A 59 -23.27 -15.29 -38.69
C ALA A 59 -24.14 -14.23 -39.39
N GLY A 60 -24.62 -14.53 -40.59
CA GLY A 60 -25.77 -13.80 -41.15
C GLY A 60 -27.05 -14.14 -40.39
N ASP A 61 -28.20 -13.58 -40.79
CA ASP A 61 -29.52 -13.78 -40.14
C ASP A 61 -30.08 -15.21 -40.23
N GLY A 62 -29.29 -16.18 -40.73
CA GLY A 62 -29.68 -17.59 -40.84
C GLY A 62 -29.34 -18.43 -39.59
N PRO A 63 -29.91 -19.65 -39.46
CA PRO A 63 -29.65 -20.53 -38.33
C PRO A 63 -28.16 -20.89 -38.24
N LEU A 64 -27.61 -20.90 -37.01
CA LEU A 64 -26.22 -21.30 -36.77
C LEU A 64 -26.03 -22.76 -37.20
N GLY A 65 -25.16 -22.99 -38.18
CA GLY A 65 -24.72 -24.34 -38.54
C GLY A 65 -24.08 -25.06 -37.34
N THR A 66 -24.16 -26.40 -37.32
CA THR A 66 -23.73 -27.26 -36.20
C THR A 66 -22.30 -26.98 -35.72
N GLY A 67 -21.36 -26.73 -36.64
CA GLY A 67 -19.97 -26.39 -36.29
C GLY A 67 -19.81 -25.02 -35.59
N ARG A 68 -20.64 -24.03 -35.94
CA ARG A 68 -20.61 -22.70 -35.29
C ARG A 68 -21.25 -22.73 -33.92
N ALA A 69 -22.34 -23.50 -33.76
CA ALA A 69 -22.96 -23.72 -32.46
C ALA A 69 -21.98 -24.39 -31.48
N ALA A 70 -21.23 -25.40 -31.94
CA ALA A 70 -20.18 -26.04 -31.14
C ALA A 70 -19.04 -25.07 -30.78
N ALA A 71 -18.58 -24.25 -31.74
CA ALA A 71 -17.56 -23.23 -31.46
C ALA A 71 -18.03 -22.20 -30.43
N LEU A 72 -19.29 -21.75 -30.52
CA LEU A 72 -19.87 -20.80 -29.57
C LEU A 72 -20.02 -21.42 -28.16
N GLN A 73 -20.43 -22.68 -28.07
CA GLN A 73 -20.45 -23.41 -26.80
C GLN A 73 -19.05 -23.56 -26.20
N ASN A 74 -18.04 -23.84 -27.02
CA ASN A 74 -16.64 -23.94 -26.57
C ASN A 74 -16.12 -22.61 -26.01
N VAL A 75 -16.40 -21.48 -26.67
CA VAL A 75 -15.99 -20.15 -26.20
C VAL A 75 -16.74 -19.76 -24.91
N LEU A 76 -18.04 -20.05 -24.82
CA LEU A 76 -18.80 -19.80 -23.58
C LEU A 76 -18.29 -20.66 -22.41
N ALA A 77 -18.01 -21.94 -22.66
CA ALA A 77 -17.40 -22.82 -21.67
C ALA A 77 -15.99 -22.34 -21.28
N ALA A 78 -15.24 -21.75 -22.21
CA ALA A 78 -13.94 -21.15 -21.93
C ALA A 78 -14.05 -19.92 -21.04
N LEU A 79 -14.99 -19.02 -21.34
CA LEU A 79 -15.25 -17.84 -20.51
C LEU A 79 -15.67 -18.22 -19.09
N SER A 80 -16.56 -19.21 -18.93
CA SER A 80 -16.95 -19.72 -17.60
C SER A 80 -15.75 -20.29 -16.85
N ARG A 81 -14.92 -21.12 -17.50
CA ARG A 81 -13.70 -21.67 -16.87
C ARG A 81 -12.71 -20.60 -16.45
N ILE A 82 -12.56 -19.53 -17.23
CA ILE A 82 -11.69 -18.40 -16.85
C ILE A 82 -12.27 -17.66 -15.64
N ASP A 83 -13.59 -17.49 -15.56
CA ASP A 83 -14.22 -16.82 -14.42
C ASP A 83 -14.17 -17.67 -13.14
N ASP A 84 -14.26 -18.99 -13.27
CA ASP A 84 -14.21 -19.94 -12.13
C ASP A 84 -12.78 -20.30 -11.68
N ALA A 85 -11.76 -19.98 -12.47
CA ALA A 85 -10.37 -20.34 -12.18
C ALA A 85 -9.71 -19.42 -11.15
N ASP A 86 -9.09 -20.02 -10.12
CA ASP A 86 -8.20 -19.27 -9.21
C ASP A 86 -6.83 -19.03 -9.87
N PHE A 87 -6.67 -17.84 -10.43
CA PHE A 87 -5.40 -17.41 -11.02
C PHE A 87 -4.35 -16.96 -10.00
N SER A 88 -4.65 -16.92 -8.69
CA SER A 88 -3.73 -16.39 -7.68
C SER A 88 -2.39 -17.15 -7.70
N GLU A 89 -2.43 -18.48 -7.63
CA GLU A 89 -1.23 -19.32 -7.64
C GLU A 89 -0.49 -19.24 -8.98
N CYS A 90 -1.22 -19.28 -10.10
CA CYS A 90 -0.67 -19.13 -11.44
C CYS A 90 0.09 -17.80 -11.61
N ILE A 91 -0.51 -16.69 -11.19
CA ILE A 91 0.10 -15.35 -11.24
C ILE A 91 1.34 -15.28 -10.36
N GLN A 92 1.30 -15.88 -9.17
CA GLN A 92 2.44 -15.91 -8.26
C GLN A 92 3.63 -16.67 -8.87
N ASN A 93 3.37 -17.83 -9.45
CA ASN A 93 4.39 -18.69 -10.05
C ASN A 93 5.00 -18.07 -11.32
N LEU A 94 4.16 -17.44 -12.16
CA LEU A 94 4.62 -16.75 -13.36
C LEU A 94 5.46 -15.51 -13.05
N ASN A 95 5.26 -14.86 -11.91
CA ASN A 95 5.94 -13.61 -11.58
C ASN A 95 7.44 -13.81 -11.27
N ILE A 96 8.29 -13.56 -12.27
CA ILE A 96 9.75 -13.65 -12.13
C ILE A 96 10.29 -12.67 -11.08
N THR A 97 9.70 -11.47 -10.97
CA THR A 97 10.09 -10.47 -9.98
C THR A 97 9.88 -11.01 -8.55
N ARG A 98 8.78 -11.73 -8.32
CA ARG A 98 8.51 -12.43 -7.05
C ARG A 98 9.51 -13.55 -6.82
N ARG A 99 9.75 -14.42 -7.82
CA ARG A 99 10.73 -15.52 -7.73
C ARG A 99 12.13 -15.01 -7.35
N ARG A 100 12.60 -13.93 -8.00
CA ARG A 100 13.90 -13.32 -7.67
C ARG A 100 13.94 -12.64 -6.31
N LEU A 101 12.82 -12.09 -5.84
CA LEU A 101 12.74 -11.52 -4.49
C LEU A 101 12.66 -12.60 -3.41
N ALA A 102 12.17 -13.81 -3.73
CA ALA A 102 12.11 -14.93 -2.80
C ALA A 102 13.50 -15.37 -2.30
N ASP A 103 14.56 -15.13 -3.08
CA ASP A 103 15.95 -15.33 -2.67
C ASP A 103 16.37 -14.41 -1.51
N ALA A 104 15.61 -13.34 -1.25
CA ALA A 104 15.84 -12.45 -0.11
C ALA A 104 15.13 -12.99 1.13
N ALA A 105 15.90 -13.22 2.21
CA ALA A 105 15.36 -13.69 3.49
C ALA A 105 14.29 -12.74 4.07
N ASP A 106 14.44 -11.43 3.86
CA ASP A 106 13.47 -10.44 4.33
C ASP A 106 12.14 -10.49 3.58
N PHE A 107 12.15 -10.85 2.29
CA PHE A 107 10.94 -11.00 1.51
C PHE A 107 10.18 -12.30 1.83
N SER A 108 10.90 -13.41 1.97
CA SER A 108 10.29 -14.71 2.32
C SER A 108 9.70 -14.72 3.73
N ALA A 109 10.35 -14.05 4.69
CA ALA A 109 9.84 -13.86 6.05
C ALA A 109 8.69 -12.83 6.16
N SER A 110 8.40 -12.07 5.09
CA SER A 110 7.34 -11.06 5.09
C SER A 110 5.94 -11.66 4.90
N ASP A 111 4.90 -10.96 5.36
CA ASP A 111 3.51 -11.32 5.06
C ASP A 111 3.13 -11.03 3.61
N GLU A 112 2.02 -11.59 3.15
CA GLU A 112 1.57 -11.44 1.76
C GLU A 112 1.31 -9.97 1.39
N SER A 113 0.75 -9.19 2.31
CA SER A 113 0.50 -7.75 2.09
C SER A 113 1.81 -6.98 1.86
N THR A 114 2.86 -7.32 2.60
CA THR A 114 4.19 -6.76 2.48
C THR A 114 4.90 -7.23 1.22
N GLN A 115 4.78 -8.50 0.86
CA GLN A 115 5.30 -9.00 -0.41
C GLN A 115 4.68 -8.24 -1.60
N GLN A 116 3.38 -7.94 -1.55
CA GLN A 116 2.73 -7.09 -2.54
C GLN A 116 3.29 -5.65 -2.56
N LEU A 117 3.66 -5.08 -1.41
CA LEU A 117 4.31 -3.77 -1.35
C LEU A 117 5.68 -3.77 -2.06
N TYR A 118 6.47 -4.82 -1.90
CA TYR A 118 7.78 -4.95 -2.58
C TYR A 118 7.58 -4.98 -4.09
N LEU A 119 6.66 -5.82 -4.58
CA LEU A 119 6.35 -5.95 -6.00
C LEU A 119 5.86 -4.62 -6.59
N LYS A 120 4.93 -3.95 -5.89
CA LYS A 120 4.43 -2.62 -6.30
C LYS A 120 5.53 -1.58 -6.32
N ALA A 121 6.43 -1.58 -5.33
CA ALA A 121 7.55 -0.65 -5.28
C ALA A 121 8.55 -0.89 -6.42
N ALA A 122 8.87 -2.15 -6.73
CA ALA A 122 9.72 -2.51 -7.87
C ALA A 122 9.11 -2.03 -9.19
N ALA A 123 7.80 -2.26 -9.40
CA ALA A 123 7.08 -1.79 -10.59
C ALA A 123 7.07 -0.24 -10.70
N GLU A 124 6.81 0.48 -9.60
CA GLU A 124 6.88 1.94 -9.57
C GLU A 124 8.28 2.48 -9.92
N ILE A 125 9.33 1.83 -9.41
CA ILE A 125 10.72 2.23 -9.68
C ILE A 125 11.08 1.93 -11.14
N SER A 126 10.67 0.76 -11.64
CA SER A 126 10.83 0.37 -13.05
C SER A 126 10.22 1.43 -13.96
N GLU A 127 9.00 1.87 -13.71
CA GLU A 127 8.32 2.90 -14.51
C GLU A 127 9.04 4.25 -14.46
N ARG A 128 9.47 4.67 -13.27
CA ARG A 128 10.16 5.96 -13.09
C ARG A 128 11.55 6.00 -13.72
N THR A 129 12.21 4.85 -13.87
CA THR A 129 13.58 4.75 -14.41
C THR A 129 13.63 4.21 -15.84
N SER A 130 12.53 3.63 -16.32
CA SER A 130 12.43 2.83 -17.54
C SER A 130 13.41 1.64 -17.59
N ALA A 131 13.84 1.13 -16.43
CA ALA A 131 14.60 -0.11 -16.32
C ALA A 131 13.63 -1.30 -16.17
N SER A 132 14.02 -2.50 -16.57
CA SER A 132 13.20 -3.70 -16.32
C SER A 132 13.06 -3.96 -14.81
N GLU A 133 11.92 -4.51 -14.36
CA GLU A 133 11.71 -4.87 -12.95
C GLU A 133 12.82 -5.80 -12.44
N GLN A 134 13.25 -6.72 -13.30
CA GLN A 134 14.40 -7.60 -13.11
C GLN A 134 15.70 -6.86 -12.80
N THR A 135 16.00 -5.79 -13.54
CA THR A 135 17.20 -4.95 -13.30
C THR A 135 17.06 -4.20 -11.97
N VAL A 136 15.87 -3.71 -11.64
CA VAL A 136 15.59 -3.02 -10.37
C VAL A 136 15.86 -3.95 -9.19
N VAL A 137 15.34 -5.19 -9.23
CA VAL A 137 15.56 -6.18 -8.19
C VAL A 137 17.04 -6.55 -8.09
N ARG A 138 17.71 -6.86 -9.22
CA ARG A 138 19.15 -7.16 -9.24
C ARG A 138 19.96 -6.04 -8.56
N LYS A 139 19.68 -4.78 -8.90
CA LYS A 139 20.40 -3.66 -8.27
C LYS A 139 20.05 -3.46 -6.80
N ALA A 140 18.83 -3.78 -6.38
CA ALA A 140 18.46 -3.75 -4.97
C ALA A 140 19.29 -4.77 -4.15
N PHE A 141 19.50 -5.98 -4.67
CA PHE A 141 20.40 -6.97 -4.08
C PHE A 141 21.87 -6.54 -4.09
N GLU A 142 22.36 -5.96 -5.19
CA GLU A 142 23.74 -5.48 -5.24
C GLU A 142 24.00 -4.35 -4.23
N LEU A 143 23.02 -3.47 -4.00
CA LEU A 143 23.13 -2.42 -2.99
C LEU A 143 23.03 -2.93 -1.57
N SER A 144 22.34 -4.05 -1.34
CA SER A 144 22.21 -4.65 -0.02
C SER A 144 23.45 -5.49 0.36
N LYS A 145 24.14 -6.07 -0.62
CA LYS A 145 25.39 -6.82 -0.42
C LYS A 145 26.46 -5.97 0.27
N GLY A 146 27.07 -6.53 1.32
CA GLY A 146 28.16 -5.90 2.07
C GLY A 146 27.74 -4.76 3.00
N ARG A 147 26.43 -4.48 3.12
CA ARG A 147 25.88 -3.55 4.13
C ARG A 147 25.47 -4.30 5.38
N THR A 148 25.39 -3.60 6.51
CA THR A 148 24.97 -4.15 7.81
C THR A 148 23.66 -3.51 8.29
N GLY A 149 22.96 -4.21 9.19
CA GLY A 149 21.71 -3.76 9.79
C GLY A 149 20.58 -3.54 8.77
N ARG A 150 19.75 -2.51 8.97
CA ARG A 150 18.59 -2.22 8.11
C ARG A 150 18.92 -2.02 6.64
N ARG A 151 20.14 -1.59 6.30
CA ARG A 151 20.56 -1.36 4.90
C ARG A 151 21.00 -2.64 4.17
N ALA A 152 21.17 -3.74 4.91
CA ALA A 152 21.41 -5.07 4.35
C ALA A 152 20.12 -5.73 3.82
N LEU A 153 18.95 -5.23 4.22
CA LEU A 153 17.65 -5.73 3.79
C LEU A 153 17.32 -5.20 2.40
N VAL A 154 16.88 -6.08 1.49
CA VAL A 154 16.47 -5.70 0.13
C VAL A 154 15.28 -4.76 0.16
N GLY A 155 14.36 -4.97 1.12
CA GLY A 155 13.21 -4.10 1.36
C GLY A 155 13.57 -2.66 1.68
N CYS A 156 14.69 -2.42 2.36
CA CYS A 156 15.13 -1.06 2.67
C CYS A 156 15.49 -0.27 1.41
N SER A 157 16.08 -0.96 0.42
CA SER A 157 16.40 -0.40 -0.90
C SER A 157 15.17 -0.10 -1.75
N LEU A 158 14.07 -0.86 -1.59
CA LEU A 158 12.85 -0.70 -2.39
C LEU A 158 11.82 0.24 -1.76
N LEU A 159 11.62 0.15 -0.44
CA LEU A 159 10.52 0.80 0.28
C LEU A 159 10.95 2.04 1.06
N ALA A 160 12.17 2.05 1.60
CA ALA A 160 12.59 3.00 2.63
C ALA A 160 13.74 3.92 2.16
N GLU A 161 14.72 4.15 3.05
CA GLU A 161 15.82 5.10 2.89
C GLU A 161 16.74 4.78 1.70
N GLY A 162 16.83 3.52 1.27
CA GLY A 162 17.67 3.12 0.14
C GLY A 162 17.04 3.39 -1.25
N LYS A 163 15.75 3.72 -1.32
CA LYS A 163 15.04 4.03 -2.57
C LYS A 163 15.69 5.13 -3.42
N PRO A 164 16.08 6.30 -2.88
CA PRO A 164 16.78 7.33 -3.67
C PRO A 164 18.14 6.86 -4.20
N GLU A 165 18.91 6.09 -3.43
CA GLU A 165 20.21 5.54 -3.85
C GLU A 165 20.02 4.55 -5.01
N LEU A 166 19.04 3.66 -4.90
CA LEU A 166 18.68 2.72 -5.96
C LEU A 166 18.30 3.44 -7.26
N ILE A 167 17.47 4.49 -7.18
CA ILE A 167 17.10 5.29 -8.35
C ILE A 167 18.33 5.98 -8.98
N ARG A 168 19.27 6.48 -8.18
CA ARG A 168 20.52 7.08 -8.68
C ARG A 168 21.39 6.03 -9.38
N ALA A 169 21.57 4.85 -8.78
CA ALA A 169 22.32 3.75 -9.36
C ALA A 169 21.74 3.30 -10.71
N LEU A 170 20.41 3.12 -10.79
CA LEU A 170 19.72 2.74 -12.04
C LEU A 170 19.87 3.81 -13.14
N ARG A 171 19.81 5.09 -12.77
CA ARG A 171 20.03 6.19 -13.73
C ARG A 171 21.48 6.24 -14.23
N ALA A 172 22.45 5.99 -13.34
CA ALA A 172 23.86 5.93 -13.71
C ALA A 172 24.14 4.76 -14.65
N GLU A 173 23.59 3.57 -14.36
CA GLU A 173 23.72 2.38 -15.21
C GLU A 173 23.09 2.61 -16.59
N LYS A 174 21.90 3.23 -16.65
CA LYS A 174 21.28 3.64 -17.92
C LYS A 174 22.14 4.61 -18.72
N LYS A 175 22.82 5.56 -18.05
CA LYS A 175 23.76 6.48 -18.70
C LYS A 175 24.97 5.73 -19.25
N ARG A 176 25.53 4.78 -18.48
CA ARG A 176 26.66 3.93 -18.89
C ARG A 176 26.32 3.09 -20.12
N LEU A 177 25.16 2.41 -20.12
CA LEU A 177 24.70 1.58 -21.23
C LEU A 177 24.43 2.40 -22.51
N LYS A 178 23.97 3.65 -22.37
CA LYS A 178 23.84 4.57 -23.52
C LYS A 178 25.18 5.03 -24.08
N GLY A 179 26.17 5.29 -23.22
CA GLY A 179 27.53 5.64 -23.66
C GLY A 179 28.17 4.51 -24.46
N LEU A 180 28.12 3.28 -23.92
CA LEU A 180 28.72 2.11 -24.56
C LEU A 180 28.12 1.77 -25.95
N LYS A 181 26.83 2.09 -26.15
CA LYS A 181 26.13 1.88 -27.41
C LYS A 181 26.54 2.86 -28.52
N ASN A 182 27.12 4.00 -28.15
CA ASN A 182 27.64 4.98 -29.10
C ASN A 182 29.06 4.62 -29.56
N ASP A 183 29.83 3.90 -28.73
CA ASP A 183 31.25 3.61 -29.00
C ASP A 183 31.44 2.26 -29.73
N HIS A 184 30.53 1.31 -29.53
CA HIS A 184 30.55 0.02 -30.21
C HIS A 184 29.16 -0.27 -30.78
N GLY A 185 29.04 -0.22 -32.12
CA GLY A 185 27.81 -0.54 -32.86
C GLY A 185 27.30 -1.99 -32.72
N ALA A 186 27.71 -2.72 -31.67
CA ALA A 186 27.30 -4.08 -31.39
C ALA A 186 26.07 -4.11 -30.47
N ASN A 187 25.00 -4.74 -30.94
CA ASN A 187 23.83 -5.07 -30.11
C ASN A 187 24.20 -6.24 -29.18
N SER A 188 24.63 -5.95 -27.95
CA SER A 188 24.64 -6.95 -26.87
C SER A 188 23.22 -7.45 -26.57
N PRO A 189 23.04 -8.66 -25.99
CA PRO A 189 21.72 -9.22 -25.69
C PRO A 189 21.03 -8.28 -24.71
N SER A 190 20.14 -7.47 -25.25
CA SER A 190 19.50 -6.38 -24.53
C SER A 190 18.34 -6.95 -23.75
N ASP A 191 18.61 -7.39 -22.52
CA ASP A 191 17.60 -7.57 -21.47
C ASP A 191 16.91 -6.21 -21.14
N SER A 192 17.42 -5.11 -21.70
CA SER A 192 16.67 -3.88 -21.89
C SER A 192 15.73 -3.98 -23.09
N GLY A 193 14.59 -4.66 -22.92
CA GLY A 193 13.43 -4.42 -23.76
C GLY A 193 13.18 -2.91 -23.80
N LYS A 194 13.41 -2.27 -24.96
CA LYS A 194 13.09 -0.85 -25.15
C LYS A 194 11.59 -0.69 -24.97
N ARG A 195 11.17 -0.25 -23.79
CA ARG A 195 9.78 0.13 -23.50
C ARG A 195 9.51 1.44 -24.23
N THR A 196 9.02 1.34 -25.45
CA THR A 196 8.36 2.45 -26.15
C THR A 196 6.99 2.66 -25.50
N ASP A 197 6.64 3.92 -25.31
CA ASP A 197 5.40 4.41 -24.68
C ASP A 197 5.16 4.09 -23.19
N VAL A 198 5.70 4.97 -22.35
CA VAL A 198 4.91 5.49 -21.23
C VAL A 198 5.00 7.00 -21.30
N GLN A 199 3.88 7.62 -21.68
CA GLN A 199 3.67 9.05 -21.72
C GLN A 199 4.05 9.64 -20.35
N LYS A 200 5.18 10.37 -20.31
CA LYS A 200 5.71 10.96 -19.08
C LYS A 200 4.74 12.04 -18.60
N HIS A 201 3.80 11.69 -17.73
CA HIS A 201 3.17 12.69 -16.89
C HIS A 201 4.21 13.21 -15.92
N LYS A 202 4.66 14.44 -16.18
CA LYS A 202 5.66 15.18 -15.43
C LYS A 202 5.04 15.63 -14.10
N TYR A 203 4.79 14.70 -13.19
CA TYR A 203 4.37 15.05 -11.83
C TYR A 203 5.55 15.69 -11.10
N VAL A 204 5.50 17.01 -10.94
CA VAL A 204 6.35 17.74 -10.00
C VAL A 204 5.96 17.27 -8.61
N LYS A 205 6.79 16.41 -7.99
CA LYS A 205 6.63 16.06 -6.59
C LYS A 205 6.99 17.29 -5.76
N LEU A 206 5.99 18.07 -5.37
CA LEU A 206 6.14 19.06 -4.31
C LEU A 206 6.66 18.36 -3.05
N SER A 207 7.69 18.94 -2.43
CA SER A 207 8.25 18.48 -1.16
C SER A 207 7.16 18.38 -0.11
N ASN A 208 7.27 17.43 0.82
CA ASN A 208 6.30 17.25 1.90
C ASN A 208 6.13 18.53 2.74
N SER A 209 7.18 19.35 2.83
CA SER A 209 7.14 20.68 3.48
C SER A 209 6.23 21.67 2.74
N ALA A 210 6.30 21.69 1.40
CA ALA A 210 5.47 22.58 0.59
C ALA A 210 3.99 22.17 0.62
N LYS A 211 3.72 20.87 0.74
CA LYS A 211 2.36 20.36 0.93
C LYS A 211 1.77 20.75 2.29
N CYS A 212 2.57 20.71 3.35
CA CYS A 212 2.14 21.19 4.67
C CYS A 212 1.86 22.69 4.68
N ALA A 213 2.73 23.50 4.05
CA ALA A 213 2.50 24.94 3.91
C ALA A 213 1.21 25.25 3.11
N LEU A 214 0.92 24.47 2.07
CA LEU A 214 -0.28 24.66 1.26
C LEU A 214 -1.56 24.28 2.03
N LEU A 215 -1.47 23.26 2.89
CA LEU A 215 -2.57 22.83 3.76
C LEU A 215 -2.85 23.86 4.86
N THR A 216 -1.82 24.44 5.48
CA THR A 216 -1.99 25.52 6.47
C THR A 216 -2.55 26.81 5.86
N VAL A 217 -2.15 27.12 4.62
CA VAL A 217 -2.73 28.25 3.88
C VAL A 217 -4.20 27.98 3.53
N PHE A 218 -4.53 26.74 3.16
CA PHE A 218 -5.92 26.35 2.88
C PHE A 218 -6.80 26.42 4.12
N GLU A 219 -6.31 26.00 5.29
CA GLU A 219 -7.01 26.17 6.58
C GLU A 219 -7.29 27.64 6.88
N ALA A 220 -6.27 28.50 6.79
CA ALA A 220 -6.43 29.93 7.02
C ALA A 220 -7.44 30.56 6.04
N LEU A 221 -7.44 30.10 4.78
CA LEU A 221 -8.34 30.60 3.74
C LEU A 221 -9.78 30.13 3.94
N LEU A 222 -10.00 28.89 4.39
CA LEU A 222 -11.32 28.37 4.75
C LEU A 222 -11.89 29.04 6.01
N ALA A 223 -11.06 29.23 7.03
CA ALA A 223 -11.46 29.96 8.24
C ALA A 223 -11.87 31.40 7.89
N ALA A 224 -11.09 32.09 7.06
CA ALA A 224 -11.43 33.43 6.57
C ALA A 224 -12.71 33.43 5.70
N ALA A 225 -12.87 32.44 4.81
CA ALA A 225 -14.02 32.32 3.92
C ALA A 225 -15.33 31.97 4.64
N LEU A 226 -15.28 31.39 5.84
CA LEU A 226 -16.46 31.12 6.68
C LEU A 226 -16.79 32.29 7.62
N LEU A 227 -15.79 33.09 8.00
CA LEU A 227 -15.96 34.26 8.88
C LEU A 227 -16.65 35.42 8.15
N VAL A 228 -16.37 35.62 6.86
CA VAL A 228 -16.95 36.71 6.05
C VAL A 228 -18.47 36.55 5.83
N PRO A 229 -19.01 35.38 5.43
CA PRO A 229 -20.45 35.17 5.32
C PRO A 229 -21.17 35.19 6.67
N ALA A 230 -20.54 34.68 7.73
CA ALA A 230 -21.11 34.72 9.08
C ALA A 230 -21.26 36.18 9.58
N ALA A 231 -20.25 37.02 9.35
CA ALA A 231 -20.32 38.45 9.66
C ALA A 231 -21.38 39.17 8.79
N ALA A 232 -21.46 38.85 7.50
CA ALA A 232 -22.44 39.45 6.58
C ALA A 232 -23.89 39.01 6.90
N ALA A 233 -24.09 37.74 7.26
CA ALA A 233 -25.39 37.22 7.66
C ALA A 233 -25.83 37.79 9.01
N ALA A 234 -24.92 37.90 9.99
CA ALA A 234 -25.18 38.54 11.28
C ALA A 234 -25.57 40.02 11.11
N GLY A 235 -24.91 40.73 10.19
CA GLY A 235 -25.27 42.12 9.83
C GLY A 235 -26.68 42.23 9.23
N ARG A 236 -27.06 41.33 8.30
CA ARG A 236 -28.38 41.35 7.66
C ARG A 236 -29.52 40.91 8.60
N LEU A 237 -29.30 39.89 9.43
CA LEU A 237 -30.26 39.43 10.44
C LEU A 237 -30.43 40.48 11.54
N GLY A 238 -29.33 41.10 11.98
CA GLY A 238 -29.36 42.19 12.94
C GLY A 238 -30.17 43.38 12.43
N SER A 239 -30.01 43.76 11.16
CA SER A 239 -30.78 44.86 10.55
C SER A 239 -32.25 44.52 10.27
N ALA A 240 -32.59 43.24 10.09
CA ALA A 240 -33.96 42.80 9.79
C ALA A 240 -34.84 42.68 11.04
N PHE A 241 -34.26 42.34 12.19
CA PHE A 241 -35.00 42.19 13.45
C PHE A 241 -34.84 43.38 14.41
N PHE A 242 -33.78 44.18 14.28
CA PHE A 242 -33.54 45.33 15.18
C PHE A 242 -33.04 46.56 14.39
N PRO A 243 -33.79 47.68 14.35
CA PRO A 243 -33.33 48.91 13.70
C PRO A 243 -32.07 49.45 14.38
N ALA A 244 -31.23 50.09 13.58
CA ALA A 244 -29.78 50.31 13.73
C ALA A 244 -29.24 51.05 14.97
N ASN A 245 -30.04 51.26 16.03
CA ASN A 245 -29.69 52.16 17.13
C ASN A 245 -29.82 51.57 18.55
N THR A 246 -29.81 50.24 18.71
CA THR A 246 -29.82 49.60 20.04
C THR A 246 -28.54 48.82 20.30
N ARG A 247 -27.92 49.05 21.47
CA ARG A 247 -26.75 48.32 22.01
C ARG A 247 -26.94 46.79 21.99
N VAL A 248 -28.19 46.34 21.93
CA VAL A 248 -28.64 44.95 21.81
C VAL A 248 -28.23 44.31 20.46
N SER A 249 -28.27 45.06 19.36
CA SER A 249 -27.91 44.56 18.01
C SER A 249 -26.43 44.16 17.90
N ALA A 250 -25.53 44.89 18.57
CA ALA A 250 -24.10 44.56 18.63
C ALA A 250 -23.81 43.29 19.45
N TRP A 251 -24.63 42.97 20.45
CA TRP A 251 -24.45 41.75 21.25
C TRP A 251 -24.92 40.50 20.50
N PHE A 252 -26.03 40.60 19.75
CA PHE A 252 -26.53 39.49 18.92
C PHE A 252 -25.60 39.15 17.75
N THR A 253 -24.93 40.13 17.14
CA THR A 253 -23.92 39.86 16.11
C THR A 253 -22.71 39.13 16.69
N VAL A 254 -22.23 39.53 17.87
CA VAL A 254 -21.16 38.82 18.59
C VAL A 254 -21.58 37.38 18.91
N LEU A 255 -22.81 37.18 19.41
CA LEU A 255 -23.32 35.84 19.72
C LEU A 255 -23.40 34.96 18.47
N THR A 256 -23.86 35.50 17.34
CA THR A 256 -23.95 34.78 16.07
C THR A 256 -22.59 34.38 15.53
N VAL A 257 -21.58 35.25 15.67
CA VAL A 257 -20.20 34.94 15.28
C VAL A 257 -19.63 33.83 16.17
N ILE A 258 -19.84 33.90 17.49
CA ILE A 258 -19.35 32.89 18.43
C ILE A 258 -20.00 31.52 18.17
N PHE A 259 -21.34 31.49 18.00
CA PHE A 259 -22.06 30.24 17.72
C PHE A 259 -21.78 29.72 16.30
N GLY A 260 -21.53 30.59 15.33
CA GLY A 260 -21.15 30.20 13.96
C GLY A 260 -19.71 29.69 13.86
N LEU A 261 -18.82 30.11 14.77
CA LEU A 261 -17.42 29.67 14.80
C LEU A 261 -17.30 28.16 15.08
N MET A 262 -18.14 27.62 15.97
CA MET A 262 -18.08 26.21 16.36
C MET A 262 -18.32 25.24 15.20
N PRO A 263 -19.42 25.36 14.42
CA PRO A 263 -19.64 24.54 13.23
C PRO A 263 -18.58 24.75 12.14
N ALA A 264 -18.14 26.00 11.94
CA ALA A 264 -17.13 26.33 10.94
C ALA A 264 -15.79 25.66 11.23
N LEU A 265 -15.36 25.68 12.49
CA LEU A 265 -14.11 25.04 12.92
C LEU A 265 -14.18 23.51 12.81
N SER A 266 -15.30 22.91 13.19
CA SER A 266 -15.52 21.46 13.02
C SER A 266 -15.48 21.04 11.54
N ALA A 267 -16.10 21.82 10.66
CA ALA A 267 -16.05 21.57 9.22
C ALA A 267 -14.63 21.69 8.63
N ALA A 268 -13.86 22.68 9.09
CA ALA A 268 -12.46 22.85 8.68
C ALA A 268 -11.61 21.62 9.05
N PHE A 269 -11.67 21.17 10.32
CA PHE A 269 -10.96 19.97 10.76
C PHE A 269 -11.37 18.71 10.00
N ALA A 270 -12.66 18.55 9.68
CA ALA A 270 -13.14 17.40 8.91
C ALA A 270 -12.59 17.40 7.47
N ILE A 271 -12.52 18.57 6.84
CA ILE A 271 -11.95 18.72 5.50
C ILE A 271 -10.44 18.48 5.54
N GLU A 272 -9.73 19.04 6.53
CA GLU A 272 -8.30 18.84 6.75
C GLU A 272 -7.97 17.35 6.92
N ALA A 273 -8.70 16.66 7.80
CA ALA A 273 -8.55 15.23 8.04
C ALA A 273 -8.77 14.39 6.78
N ARG A 274 -9.70 14.78 5.91
CA ARG A 274 -9.94 14.11 4.62
C ARG A 274 -8.87 14.43 3.57
N LEU A 275 -8.28 15.62 3.61
CA LEU A 275 -7.21 16.03 2.69
C LEU A 275 -5.84 15.46 3.09
N MET A 276 -5.60 15.23 4.38
CA MET A 276 -4.32 14.75 4.90
C MET A 276 -3.82 13.46 4.19
N PRO A 277 -4.63 12.41 3.96
CA PRO A 277 -4.22 11.21 3.21
C PRO A 277 -3.87 11.47 1.75
N VAL A 278 -4.48 12.48 1.12
CA VAL A 278 -4.22 12.88 -0.28
C VAL A 278 -2.83 13.51 -0.38
N PHE A 279 -2.46 14.36 0.58
CA PHE A 279 -1.16 15.03 0.60
C PHE A 279 -0.03 14.14 1.11
N LYS A 280 -0.28 13.40 2.20
CA LYS A 280 0.63 12.45 2.83
C LYS A 280 0.10 11.04 2.61
N LYS A 281 0.66 10.37 1.59
CA LYS A 281 0.40 8.94 1.39
C LYS A 281 0.78 8.17 2.66
N PRO A 282 -0.13 7.36 3.24
CA PRO A 282 0.20 6.49 4.36
C PRO A 282 1.42 5.64 3.99
N ARG A 283 2.36 5.51 4.91
CA ARG A 283 3.47 4.57 4.77
C ARG A 283 2.98 3.24 5.34
N PRO A 284 2.65 2.25 4.50
CA PRO A 284 2.30 0.94 5.02
C PRO A 284 3.50 0.39 5.77
N LEU A 285 3.25 -0.15 6.96
CA LEU A 285 4.27 -0.77 7.79
C LEU A 285 4.45 -2.23 7.32
N PRO A 286 5.65 -2.61 6.85
CA PRO A 286 5.96 -4.00 6.55
C PRO A 286 5.69 -4.90 7.76
N ARG A 287 5.06 -6.05 7.50
CA ARG A 287 4.71 -7.08 8.49
C ARG A 287 5.42 -8.38 8.15
N LEU A 288 5.76 -9.15 9.17
CA LEU A 288 6.33 -10.50 9.04
C LEU A 288 5.23 -11.55 9.01
N SER A 289 5.44 -12.64 8.25
CA SER A 289 4.57 -13.81 8.25
C SER A 289 4.94 -14.77 9.39
N LEU A 290 4.53 -14.44 10.61
CA LEU A 290 4.74 -15.31 11.78
C LEU A 290 3.70 -16.44 11.86
N ARG A 291 3.43 -17.13 10.74
CA ARG A 291 2.42 -18.22 10.67
C ARG A 291 2.80 -19.43 11.55
N GLY A 292 4.09 -19.63 11.80
CA GLY A 292 4.62 -20.70 12.66
C GLY A 292 4.86 -20.29 14.12
N GLY A 293 4.43 -19.09 14.52
CA GLY A 293 4.75 -18.51 15.83
C GLY A 293 6.03 -17.68 15.86
N ILE A 294 6.45 -17.27 17.06
CA ILE A 294 7.69 -16.51 17.31
C ILE A 294 8.74 -17.49 17.80
N GLY A 295 9.73 -17.81 16.95
CA GLY A 295 10.84 -18.71 17.27
C GLY A 295 11.83 -18.12 18.29
N GLU A 296 12.76 -18.95 18.77
CA GLU A 296 13.77 -18.54 19.76
C GLU A 296 14.68 -17.42 19.28
N GLU A 297 14.98 -17.40 17.98
CA GLU A 297 15.78 -16.36 17.33
C GLU A 297 15.09 -14.99 17.27
N ASN A 298 13.76 -14.97 17.44
CA ASN A 298 12.92 -13.78 17.34
C ASN A 298 12.18 -13.45 18.65
N ARG A 299 12.68 -13.94 19.80
CA ARG A 299 12.05 -13.66 21.10
C ARG A 299 11.82 -12.17 21.30
N THR A 300 10.59 -11.83 21.64
CA THR A 300 10.11 -10.45 21.64
C THR A 300 9.50 -10.13 22.99
N LEU A 301 9.99 -9.07 23.63
CA LEU A 301 9.36 -8.52 24.84
C LEU A 301 8.43 -7.38 24.44
N VAL A 302 7.14 -7.54 24.72
CA VAL A 302 6.11 -6.51 24.57
C VAL A 302 5.97 -5.78 25.89
N ALA A 303 6.62 -4.61 25.99
CA ALA A 303 6.48 -3.72 27.14
C ALA A 303 5.29 -2.77 26.94
N VAL A 304 4.28 -2.87 27.81
CA VAL A 304 3.11 -1.99 27.83
C VAL A 304 3.36 -0.86 28.84
N PRO A 305 3.55 0.39 28.38
CA PRO A 305 3.76 1.51 29.29
C PRO A 305 2.47 1.89 30.01
N VAL A 306 2.52 2.03 31.33
CA VAL A 306 1.35 2.39 32.16
C VAL A 306 1.71 3.44 33.21
N LEU A 307 0.85 4.44 33.39
CA LEU A 307 0.95 5.37 34.52
C LEU A 307 0.12 4.86 35.69
N ILE A 308 0.77 4.59 36.83
CA ILE A 308 0.11 4.17 38.06
C ILE A 308 -0.40 5.40 38.79
N THR A 309 -1.71 5.62 38.72
CA THR A 309 -2.39 6.76 39.37
C THR A 309 -3.19 6.34 40.59
N SER A 310 -3.60 5.07 40.66
CA SER A 310 -4.46 4.52 41.72
C SER A 310 -4.43 2.99 41.71
N GLU A 311 -4.94 2.35 42.77
CA GLU A 311 -5.12 0.89 42.81
C GLU A 311 -5.94 0.37 41.62
N LYS A 312 -6.99 1.10 41.22
CA LYS A 312 -7.82 0.74 40.08
C LYS A 312 -7.01 0.69 38.78
N SER A 313 -6.07 1.63 38.59
CA SER A 313 -5.20 1.63 37.40
C SER A 313 -4.26 0.43 37.36
N VAL A 314 -3.77 -0.03 38.52
CA VAL A 314 -2.92 -1.23 38.61
C VAL A 314 -3.71 -2.48 38.23
N ARG A 315 -4.91 -2.65 38.78
CA ARG A 315 -5.79 -3.80 38.44
C ARG A 315 -6.15 -3.82 36.96
N GLN A 316 -6.54 -2.67 36.40
CA GLN A 316 -6.87 -2.56 34.98
C GLN A 316 -5.66 -2.86 34.08
N ALA A 317 -4.45 -2.45 34.48
CA ALA A 317 -3.22 -2.77 33.77
C ALA A 317 -2.94 -4.28 33.75
N ALA A 318 -3.12 -4.95 34.89
CA ALA A 318 -2.96 -6.40 34.99
C ALA A 318 -4.00 -7.16 34.15
N GLU A 319 -5.28 -6.80 34.23
CA GLU A 319 -6.36 -7.38 33.41
C GLU A 319 -6.09 -7.19 31.91
N THR A 320 -5.62 -6.00 31.52
CA THR A 320 -5.27 -5.72 30.12
C THR A 320 -4.09 -6.58 29.68
N LEU A 321 -3.05 -6.74 30.51
CA LEU A 321 -1.90 -7.58 30.21
C LEU A 321 -2.31 -9.05 30.03
N GLU A 322 -3.17 -9.55 30.93
CA GLU A 322 -3.72 -10.90 30.88
C GLU A 322 -4.52 -11.13 29.59
N ALA A 323 -5.39 -10.19 29.22
CA ALA A 323 -6.15 -10.27 27.97
C ALA A 323 -5.22 -10.31 26.74
N HIS A 324 -4.14 -9.53 26.71
CA HIS A 324 -3.16 -9.57 25.61
C HIS A 324 -2.38 -10.88 25.60
N TYR A 325 -2.02 -11.40 26.76
CA TYR A 325 -1.33 -12.68 26.89
C TYR A 325 -2.19 -13.84 26.38
N LEU A 326 -3.46 -13.92 26.80
CA LEU A 326 -4.40 -14.94 26.37
C LEU A 326 -4.70 -14.85 24.87
N ALA A 327 -4.95 -13.65 24.35
CA ALA A 327 -5.17 -13.43 22.92
C ALA A 327 -3.95 -13.82 22.06
N ALA A 328 -2.74 -13.66 22.58
CA ALA A 328 -1.51 -14.10 21.91
C ALA A 328 -1.32 -15.62 21.97
N GLN A 329 -1.84 -16.28 23.01
CA GLN A 329 -1.73 -17.72 23.20
C GLN A 329 -2.55 -18.51 22.17
N ASP A 330 -3.74 -18.02 21.79
CA ASP A 330 -4.60 -18.60 20.75
C ASP A 330 -3.91 -18.66 19.37
N PHE A 331 -3.00 -17.71 19.09
CA PHE A 331 -2.19 -17.71 17.87
C PHE A 331 -0.96 -18.63 17.94
N ALA A 332 -0.59 -19.11 19.13
CA ALA A 332 0.76 -19.57 19.44
C ALA A 332 0.82 -20.97 20.08
N ALA A 333 -0.14 -21.86 19.76
CA ALA A 333 -0.18 -23.24 20.25
C ALA A 333 1.06 -24.10 19.89
N ALA A 334 2.01 -23.58 19.10
CA ALA A 334 3.25 -24.29 18.76
C ALA A 334 4.54 -23.59 19.21
N ASN A 335 4.64 -22.25 19.30
CA ASN A 335 5.89 -21.53 19.63
C ASN A 335 5.59 -20.05 20.00
N CYS A 336 5.34 -19.74 21.28
CA CYS A 336 5.14 -18.36 21.74
C CYS A 336 6.43 -17.79 22.35
N GLY A 337 7.35 -17.30 21.52
CA GLY A 337 8.52 -16.54 21.98
C GLY A 337 8.22 -15.09 22.41
N ALA A 338 6.95 -14.71 22.58
CA ALA A 338 6.54 -13.39 23.05
C ALA A 338 6.36 -13.36 24.57
N GLU A 339 7.07 -12.46 25.22
CA GLU A 339 6.90 -12.14 26.64
C GLU A 339 6.21 -10.80 26.78
N PHE A 340 5.38 -10.63 27.80
CA PHE A 340 4.66 -9.39 28.07
C PHE A 340 5.14 -8.83 29.40
N ALA A 341 5.41 -7.53 29.44
CA ALA A 341 5.82 -6.82 30.64
C ALA A 341 5.07 -5.50 30.76
N ILE A 342 4.84 -5.06 31.99
CA ILE A 342 4.33 -3.72 32.28
C ILE A 342 5.53 -2.82 32.60
N LEU A 343 5.67 -1.73 31.86
CA LEU A 343 6.62 -0.67 32.19
C LEU A 343 5.84 0.46 32.88
N ALA A 344 5.85 0.45 34.21
CA ALA A 344 5.07 1.37 35.01
C ALA A 344 5.89 2.58 35.48
N ASP A 345 5.25 3.75 35.48
CA ASP A 345 5.77 4.96 36.12
C ASP A 345 4.67 5.67 36.92
N PHE A 346 5.05 6.50 37.89
CA PHE A 346 4.12 7.33 38.66
C PHE A 346 3.92 8.69 37.97
N PRO A 347 2.79 9.39 38.22
CA PRO A 347 2.62 10.74 37.74
C PRO A 347 3.68 11.68 38.33
N ASP A 348 4.12 12.65 37.53
CA ASP A 348 5.14 13.62 37.93
C ASP A 348 4.83 14.24 39.30
N SER A 349 5.84 14.27 40.16
CA SER A 349 5.73 14.76 41.54
C SER A 349 6.91 15.65 41.90
N ALA A 350 6.64 16.74 42.62
CA ALA A 350 7.69 17.57 43.22
C ALA A 350 8.40 16.86 44.38
N GLU A 351 7.74 15.88 44.99
CA GLU A 351 8.27 15.05 46.08
C GLU A 351 8.79 13.71 45.54
N LYS A 352 9.92 13.25 46.08
CA LYS A 352 10.63 12.03 45.64
C LYS A 352 9.86 10.73 45.93
N THR A 353 8.98 10.73 46.92
CA THR A 353 8.12 9.59 47.27
C THR A 353 6.86 10.12 47.93
N LYS A 354 5.69 9.84 47.38
CA LYS A 354 4.39 10.20 47.99
C LYS A 354 3.87 9.07 48.88
N GLN A 355 3.12 9.43 49.92
CA GLN A 355 2.40 8.45 50.74
C GLN A 355 1.40 7.67 49.86
N GLY A 356 1.40 6.34 49.98
CA GLY A 356 0.57 5.42 49.19
C GLY A 356 1.25 4.79 47.97
N GLU A 357 2.38 5.33 47.48
CA GLU A 357 3.10 4.73 46.33
C GLU A 357 3.66 3.34 46.66
N ALA A 358 4.17 3.17 47.90
CA ALA A 358 4.68 1.87 48.35
C ALA A 358 3.59 0.78 48.37
N GLU A 359 2.37 1.14 48.75
CA GLU A 359 1.21 0.23 48.77
C GLU A 359 0.80 -0.17 47.35
N LEU A 360 0.86 0.78 46.40
CA LEU A 360 0.59 0.53 44.99
C LEU A 360 1.65 -0.37 44.34
N ILE A 361 2.93 -0.24 44.72
CA ILE A 361 4.00 -1.15 44.28
C ILE A 361 3.78 -2.56 44.84
N GLU A 362 3.41 -2.68 46.11
CA GLU A 362 3.14 -3.98 46.72
C GLU A 362 1.94 -4.67 46.07
N LEU A 363 0.87 -3.91 45.78
CA LEU A 363 -0.28 -4.40 45.03
C LEU A 363 0.12 -4.88 43.63
N ALA A 364 0.92 -4.10 42.90
CA ALA A 364 1.37 -4.49 41.57
C ALA A 364 2.16 -5.81 41.59
N LYS A 365 3.05 -5.99 42.56
CA LYS A 365 3.83 -7.23 42.76
C LYS A 365 2.99 -8.46 43.11
N LYS A 366 1.78 -8.27 43.65
CA LYS A 366 0.86 -9.38 43.97
C LYS A 366 0.03 -9.82 42.77
N LEU A 367 -0.17 -8.94 41.78
CA LEU A 367 -1.05 -9.16 40.63
C LEU A 367 -0.30 -9.63 39.37
N THR A 368 1.00 -9.36 39.29
CA THR A 368 1.93 -9.94 38.30
C THR A 368 2.59 -11.18 38.86
#